data_AF-A0AAX2QFB8-F1
#
_entry.id   AF-A0AAX2QFB8-F1
#
_cell.length_a   1.000
_cell.length_b   1.000
_cell.length_c   1.000
_cell.angle_alpha   90.00
_cell.angle_beta   90.00
_cell.angle_gamma   90.00
#
_symmetry.space_group_name_H-M   'P 1'
#
loop_
_entity.id
_entity.type
_entity.pdbx_description
1 polymer ?
#
loop_
_entity_poly.entity_id
_entity_poly.type
_entity_poly.pdbx_seq_one_letter_code
_entity_poly.pdbx_strand_id
1 'polypeptide(L)'
;MVRNGYTPEFAEKTFSQLEGFGSYGFPESHAASFALIAYASSYIKCHYPEAFCAALINSQPMGFYAPAQIVGDARPHGVEVRPVCINRSRWDCTLERIGNSGRHAVRLGFRQVKGLAVADAARIVAARMDNAFASVDDMWRRSGVPSEALVQLAKADAFLPSLTLERRDALWAIKALRDEPLPLFAAAAEREMAAIAEQQEPEVALRQMTDGHNVIEDYSHTGLTLRQHPIAFLRKDLSVRNIITCAEAMNSRDGRWVYTAGLVLVRQMPGSAKGVMFITIEDETGPANLVVWPTLFEKRRRVVLGSSMMAINGRIQREGEVVHLVAQQLFDLSADLTDLADRDEEFKLPAGRGDEFARAGGPDPRDKPKPVVAARDMFVPDLHIDTLKVKSRNFH
;
A
#
# COMPACT_ATOMS: atom_id res chain seq x y z
N MET A 1 -25.32 -39.98 -37.20
CA MET A 1 -25.73 -39.00 -38.22
C MET A 1 -26.32 -39.69 -39.45
N VAL A 2 -25.64 -40.63 -40.11
CA VAL A 2 -26.17 -41.32 -41.31
C VAL A 2 -27.52 -42.02 -41.07
N ARG A 3 -27.69 -42.75 -39.95
CA ARG A 3 -28.99 -43.36 -39.55
C ARG A 3 -30.11 -42.33 -39.36
N ASN A 4 -29.77 -41.07 -39.10
CA ASN A 4 -30.73 -39.98 -38.91
C ASN A 4 -30.96 -39.19 -40.23
N GLY A 5 -30.48 -39.68 -41.38
CA GLY A 5 -30.75 -39.10 -42.71
C GLY A 5 -29.69 -38.11 -43.23
N TYR A 6 -28.57 -37.91 -42.54
CA TYR A 6 -27.48 -37.04 -43.01
C TYR A 6 -26.55 -37.75 -44.00
N THR A 7 -26.00 -37.02 -44.98
CA THR A 7 -25.03 -37.57 -45.93
C THR A 7 -23.70 -37.95 -45.23
N PRO A 8 -22.98 -38.95 -45.73
CA PRO A 8 -21.67 -39.33 -45.18
C PRO A 8 -20.66 -38.18 -45.18
N GLU A 9 -20.56 -37.41 -46.28
CA GLU A 9 -19.61 -36.28 -46.35
C GLU A 9 -19.93 -35.20 -45.30
N PHE A 10 -21.21 -34.96 -45.02
CA PHE A 10 -21.60 -34.00 -43.99
C PHE A 10 -21.21 -34.48 -42.59
N ALA A 11 -21.42 -35.77 -42.30
CA ALA A 11 -21.07 -36.35 -41.01
C ALA A 11 -19.55 -36.31 -40.74
N GLU A 12 -18.73 -36.65 -41.74
CA GLU A 12 -17.27 -36.58 -41.63
C GLU A 12 -16.79 -35.15 -41.38
N LYS A 13 -17.32 -34.18 -42.13
CA LYS A 13 -16.95 -32.76 -41.97
C LYS A 13 -17.30 -32.22 -40.57
N THR A 14 -18.46 -32.59 -40.01
CA THR A 14 -18.83 -32.21 -38.64
C THR A 14 -17.89 -32.83 -37.61
N PHE A 15 -17.49 -34.09 -37.80
CA PHE A 15 -16.58 -34.76 -36.87
C PHE A 15 -15.19 -34.11 -36.87
N SER A 16 -14.64 -33.76 -38.04
CA SER A 16 -13.36 -33.05 -38.14
C SER A 16 -13.41 -31.66 -37.48
N GLN A 17 -14.55 -30.97 -37.50
CA GLN A 17 -14.72 -29.72 -36.75
C GLN A 17 -14.74 -29.96 -35.23
N LEU A 18 -15.46 -30.98 -34.77
CA LEU A 18 -15.51 -31.35 -33.35
C LEU A 18 -14.13 -31.74 -32.80
N GLU A 19 -13.32 -32.47 -33.59
CA GLU A 19 -11.92 -32.78 -33.24
C GLU A 19 -11.08 -31.51 -33.05
N GLY A 20 -11.26 -30.51 -33.92
CA GLY A 20 -10.63 -29.19 -33.76
C GLY A 20 -11.01 -28.49 -32.45
N PHE A 21 -12.28 -28.53 -32.07
CA PHE A 21 -12.77 -27.94 -30.81
C PHE A 21 -12.44 -28.76 -29.56
N GLY A 22 -12.16 -30.06 -29.69
CA GLY A 22 -11.85 -30.93 -28.55
C GLY A 22 -10.69 -30.45 -27.69
N SER A 23 -9.75 -29.70 -28.30
CA SER A 23 -8.60 -29.09 -27.60
C SER A 23 -8.92 -27.81 -26.81
N TYR A 24 -10.05 -27.15 -27.07
CA TYR A 24 -10.49 -25.91 -26.41
C TYR A 24 -11.83 -26.08 -25.66
N GLY A 25 -12.37 -27.30 -25.60
CA GLY A 25 -13.61 -27.59 -24.89
C GLY A 25 -13.47 -27.32 -23.39
N PHE A 26 -14.44 -26.59 -22.81
CA PHE A 26 -14.46 -26.28 -21.39
C PHE A 26 -15.70 -26.90 -20.72
N PRO A 27 -15.59 -27.46 -19.51
CA PRO A 27 -16.74 -28.06 -18.82
C PRO A 27 -17.80 -27.00 -18.49
N GLU A 28 -18.99 -27.13 -19.11
CA GLU A 28 -20.08 -26.18 -18.95
C GLU A 28 -20.54 -26.05 -17.49
N SER A 29 -20.62 -27.16 -16.75
CA SER A 29 -21.00 -27.16 -15.32
C SER A 29 -20.02 -26.35 -14.46
N HIS A 30 -18.72 -26.45 -14.75
CA HIS A 30 -17.69 -25.63 -14.10
C HIS A 30 -17.84 -24.16 -14.48
N ALA A 31 -17.98 -23.83 -15.77
CA ALA A 31 -18.19 -22.45 -16.22
C ALA A 31 -19.45 -21.81 -15.59
N ALA A 32 -20.57 -22.53 -15.55
CA ALA A 32 -21.83 -22.05 -14.98
C ALA A 32 -21.70 -21.74 -13.48
N SER A 33 -21.01 -22.61 -12.72
CA SER A 33 -20.78 -22.40 -11.30
C SER A 33 -19.98 -21.12 -11.00
N PHE A 34 -18.89 -20.86 -11.75
CA PHE A 34 -18.12 -19.62 -11.63
C PHE A 34 -18.86 -18.39 -12.14
N ALA A 35 -19.65 -18.53 -13.21
CA ALA A 35 -20.48 -17.45 -13.74
C ALA A 35 -21.49 -16.94 -12.71
N LEU A 36 -22.08 -17.83 -11.89
CA LEU A 36 -22.98 -17.46 -10.80
C LEU A 36 -22.28 -16.58 -9.75
N ILE A 37 -21.04 -16.92 -9.37
CA ILE A 37 -20.25 -16.13 -8.41
C ILE A 37 -19.89 -14.76 -9.00
N ALA A 38 -19.46 -14.73 -10.27
CA ALA A 38 -19.13 -13.49 -10.97
C ALA A 38 -20.36 -12.58 -11.11
N TYR A 39 -21.52 -13.15 -11.42
CA TYR A 39 -22.79 -12.42 -11.51
C TYR A 39 -23.20 -11.86 -10.14
N ALA A 40 -23.20 -12.69 -9.09
CA ALA A 40 -23.55 -12.24 -7.73
C ALA A 40 -22.62 -11.11 -7.24
N SER A 41 -21.31 -11.23 -7.48
CA SER A 41 -20.34 -10.19 -7.13
C SER A 41 -20.58 -8.90 -7.91
N SER A 42 -20.86 -8.99 -9.22
CA SER A 42 -21.16 -7.84 -10.07
C SER A 42 -22.47 -7.16 -9.69
N TYR A 43 -23.48 -7.94 -9.29
CA TYR A 43 -24.76 -7.44 -8.78
C TYR A 43 -24.53 -6.59 -7.51
N ILE A 44 -23.76 -7.12 -6.54
CA ILE A 44 -23.43 -6.37 -5.32
C ILE A 44 -22.60 -5.13 -5.67
N LYS A 45 -21.60 -5.23 -6.55
CA LYS A 45 -20.80 -4.07 -6.99
C LYS A 45 -21.67 -2.97 -7.62
N CYS A 46 -22.67 -3.35 -8.42
CA CYS A 46 -23.55 -2.41 -9.12
C CYS A 46 -24.57 -1.75 -8.18
N HIS A 47 -25.21 -2.52 -7.30
CA HIS A 47 -26.33 -2.05 -6.48
C HIS A 47 -25.95 -1.62 -5.06
N TYR A 48 -24.86 -2.18 -4.50
CA TYR A 48 -24.41 -1.94 -3.13
C TYR A 48 -22.87 -1.75 -3.08
N PRO A 49 -22.32 -0.74 -3.80
CA PRO A 49 -20.88 -0.55 -3.90
C PRO A 49 -20.20 -0.32 -2.55
N GLU A 50 -20.88 0.29 -1.57
CA GLU A 50 -20.37 0.45 -0.21
C GLU A 50 -20.19 -0.90 0.53
N ALA A 51 -21.14 -1.83 0.36
CA ALA A 51 -21.08 -3.15 0.97
C ALA A 51 -20.00 -4.00 0.29
N PHE A 52 -19.89 -3.87 -1.04
CA PHE A 52 -18.82 -4.49 -1.82
C PHE A 52 -17.45 -4.01 -1.33
N CYS A 53 -17.24 -2.71 -1.20
CA CYS A 53 -16.00 -2.11 -0.71
C CYS A 53 -15.65 -2.61 0.70
N ALA A 54 -16.60 -2.54 1.65
CA ALA A 54 -16.39 -3.01 3.01
C ALA A 54 -16.05 -4.52 3.06
N ALA A 55 -16.75 -5.34 2.26
CA ALA A 55 -16.50 -6.78 2.18
C ALA A 55 -15.11 -7.10 1.62
N LEU A 56 -14.66 -6.40 0.57
CA LEU A 56 -13.32 -6.60 0.01
C LEU A 56 -12.22 -6.21 1.00
N ILE A 57 -12.37 -5.10 1.72
CA ILE A 57 -11.41 -4.69 2.77
C ILE A 57 -11.42 -5.72 3.91
N ASN A 58 -12.60 -6.20 4.31
CA ASN A 58 -12.74 -7.20 5.37
C ASN A 58 -12.27 -8.61 4.96
N SER A 59 -12.06 -8.86 3.68
CA SER A 59 -11.56 -10.15 3.17
C SER A 59 -10.04 -10.18 2.95
N GLN A 60 -9.34 -9.08 3.26
CA GLN A 60 -7.88 -9.03 3.12
C GLN A 60 -7.17 -9.97 4.11
N PRO A 61 -6.04 -10.59 3.71
CA PRO A 61 -5.31 -10.39 2.45
C PRO A 61 -5.88 -11.21 1.28
N MET A 62 -6.20 -10.56 0.14
CA MET A 62 -6.71 -11.24 -1.08
C MET A 62 -5.68 -11.35 -2.23
N GLY A 63 -4.46 -10.86 -2.02
CA GLY A 63 -3.32 -11.03 -2.94
C GLY A 63 -3.29 -10.14 -4.20
N PHE A 64 -4.40 -9.51 -4.61
CA PHE A 64 -4.45 -8.74 -5.87
C PHE A 64 -4.55 -7.21 -5.69
N TYR A 65 -5.43 -6.74 -4.81
CA TYR A 65 -5.67 -5.30 -4.61
C TYR A 65 -5.47 -4.94 -3.14
N ALA A 66 -4.62 -3.94 -2.87
CA ALA A 66 -4.45 -3.44 -1.51
C ALA A 66 -5.62 -2.50 -1.13
N PRO A 67 -5.85 -2.27 0.17
CA PRO A 67 -6.97 -1.45 0.64
C PRO A 67 -7.03 -0.05 0.03
N ALA A 68 -5.87 0.57 -0.23
CA ALA A 68 -5.79 1.89 -0.85
C ALA A 68 -6.46 1.92 -2.24
N GLN A 69 -6.25 0.90 -3.08
CA GLN A 69 -6.85 0.82 -4.41
C GLN A 69 -8.34 0.53 -4.35
N ILE A 70 -8.77 -0.30 -3.39
CA ILE A 70 -10.20 -0.58 -3.20
C ILE A 70 -10.94 0.71 -2.82
N VAL A 71 -10.38 1.48 -1.88
CA VAL A 71 -10.92 2.80 -1.49
C VAL A 71 -10.83 3.80 -2.64
N GLY A 72 -9.72 3.78 -3.38
CA GLY A 72 -9.49 4.61 -4.56
C GLY A 72 -10.53 4.39 -5.65
N ASP A 73 -10.90 3.14 -5.94
CA ASP A 73 -11.96 2.77 -6.90
C ASP A 73 -13.36 3.10 -6.34
N ALA A 74 -13.61 2.86 -5.05
CA ALA A 74 -14.92 3.07 -4.45
C ALA A 74 -15.35 4.55 -4.46
N ARG A 75 -14.42 5.50 -4.31
CA ARG A 75 -14.69 6.95 -4.26
C ARG A 75 -15.31 7.50 -5.56
N PRO A 76 -14.75 7.26 -6.76
CA PRO A 76 -15.39 7.57 -8.05
C PRO A 76 -16.77 6.94 -8.23
N HIS A 77 -17.02 5.78 -7.63
CA HIS A 77 -18.34 5.13 -7.60
C HIS A 77 -19.30 5.75 -6.55
N GLY A 78 -18.92 6.90 -5.97
CA GLY A 78 -19.74 7.68 -5.05
C GLY A 78 -19.85 7.06 -3.65
N VAL A 79 -18.93 6.17 -3.25
CA VAL A 79 -18.87 5.61 -1.90
C VAL A 79 -18.12 6.58 -0.99
N GLU A 80 -18.78 7.03 0.08
CA GLU A 80 -18.13 7.78 1.15
C GLU A 80 -17.36 6.81 2.06
N VAL A 81 -16.07 7.04 2.25
CA VAL A 81 -15.22 6.25 3.16
C VAL A 81 -14.77 7.13 4.31
N ARG A 82 -15.00 6.68 5.54
CA ARG A 82 -14.67 7.38 6.77
C ARG A 82 -13.51 6.70 7.50
N PRO A 83 -12.60 7.49 8.12
CA PRO A 83 -11.40 6.96 8.77
C PRO A 83 -11.73 6.08 9.98
N VAL A 84 -10.73 5.39 10.52
CA VAL A 84 -10.86 4.72 11.81
C VAL A 84 -11.21 5.76 12.87
N CYS A 85 -12.10 5.43 13.80
CA CYS A 85 -12.55 6.33 14.85
C CYS A 85 -12.77 5.56 16.16
N ILE A 86 -12.13 5.99 17.24
CA ILE A 86 -12.25 5.32 18.55
C ILE A 86 -13.71 5.20 19.04
N ASN A 87 -14.55 6.18 18.71
CA ASN A 87 -15.94 6.24 19.15
C ASN A 87 -16.94 5.60 18.19
N ARG A 88 -16.52 5.20 16.97
CA ARG A 88 -17.45 4.65 15.96
C ARG A 88 -17.02 3.30 15.40
N SER A 89 -15.73 3.10 15.17
CA SER A 89 -15.21 1.88 14.55
C SER A 89 -15.44 0.63 15.40
N ARG A 90 -15.60 -0.49 14.70
CA ARG A 90 -15.55 -1.85 15.23
C ARG A 90 -14.26 -2.52 14.74
N TRP A 91 -14.10 -3.83 14.98
CA TRP A 91 -12.98 -4.58 14.43
C TRP A 91 -12.96 -4.52 12.89
N ASP A 92 -14.04 -5.00 12.28
CA ASP A 92 -14.24 -4.94 10.83
C ASP A 92 -14.78 -3.59 10.37
N CYS A 93 -14.65 -3.32 9.07
CA CYS A 93 -15.27 -2.17 8.44
C CYS A 93 -16.80 -2.32 8.49
N THR A 94 -17.49 -1.24 8.82
CA THR A 94 -18.95 -1.22 8.99
C THR A 94 -19.62 -0.21 8.06
N LEU A 95 -20.92 -0.35 7.84
CA LEU A 95 -21.72 0.59 7.07
C LEU A 95 -22.45 1.56 8.00
N GLU A 96 -22.23 2.86 7.81
CA GLU A 96 -22.90 3.95 8.54
C GLU A 96 -23.91 4.65 7.63
N ARG A 97 -25.17 4.78 8.06
CA ARG A 97 -26.19 5.50 7.27
C ARG A 97 -25.80 6.95 7.02
N ILE A 98 -25.98 7.42 5.78
CA ILE A 98 -25.77 8.82 5.38
C ILE A 98 -27.11 9.55 5.42
N GLY A 99 -27.41 10.20 6.54
CA GLY A 99 -28.69 10.90 6.73
C GLY A 99 -29.88 10.01 6.38
N ASN A 100 -30.81 10.55 5.58
CA ASN A 100 -32.00 9.84 5.10
C ASN A 100 -31.88 9.39 3.64
N SER A 101 -30.67 9.35 3.06
CA SER A 101 -30.45 9.12 1.63
C SER A 101 -30.60 7.66 1.17
N GLY A 102 -30.81 6.72 2.09
CA GLY A 102 -30.80 5.27 1.82
C GLY A 102 -29.40 4.69 1.52
N ARG A 103 -28.38 5.53 1.38
CA ARG A 103 -26.98 5.14 1.14
C ARG A 103 -26.21 5.00 2.45
N HIS A 104 -25.12 4.21 2.42
CA HIS A 104 -24.22 4.09 3.56
C HIS A 104 -22.79 4.51 3.21
N ALA A 105 -22.10 5.06 4.21
CA ALA A 105 -20.67 5.30 4.22
C ALA A 105 -19.94 4.08 4.79
N VAL A 106 -18.77 3.78 4.26
CA VAL A 106 -17.88 2.72 4.79
C VAL A 106 -17.03 3.33 5.90
N ARG A 107 -17.22 2.88 7.13
CA ARG A 107 -16.33 3.18 8.26
C ARG A 107 -15.20 2.17 8.29
N LEU A 108 -13.96 2.63 8.24
CA LEU A 108 -12.80 1.76 8.42
C LEU A 108 -12.77 1.15 9.84
N GLY A 109 -12.52 -0.15 9.90
CA GLY A 109 -12.40 -0.91 11.15
C GLY A 109 -11.00 -0.86 11.76
N PHE A 110 -10.90 -1.21 13.03
CA PHE A 110 -9.64 -1.33 13.77
C PHE A 110 -8.67 -2.34 13.17
N ARG A 111 -9.15 -3.32 12.40
CA ARG A 111 -8.31 -4.28 11.67
C ARG A 111 -7.29 -3.63 10.73
N GLN A 112 -7.56 -2.41 10.27
CA GLN A 112 -6.66 -1.67 9.39
C GLN A 112 -5.49 -1.06 10.15
N VAL A 113 -5.59 -0.90 11.47
CA VAL A 113 -4.54 -0.30 12.30
C VAL A 113 -3.43 -1.33 12.50
N LYS A 114 -2.29 -1.06 11.88
CA LYS A 114 -1.11 -1.92 11.96
C LYS A 114 -0.61 -1.99 13.40
N GLY A 115 -0.41 -3.20 13.92
CA GLY A 115 0.10 -3.45 15.26
C GLY A 115 -0.95 -3.40 16.38
N LEU A 116 -2.23 -3.14 16.07
CA LEU A 116 -3.30 -3.20 17.07
C LEU A 116 -3.77 -4.65 17.26
N ALA A 117 -3.71 -5.15 18.49
CA ALA A 117 -4.21 -6.48 18.81
C ALA A 117 -5.75 -6.53 18.78
N VAL A 118 -6.28 -7.65 18.28
CA VAL A 118 -7.72 -7.94 18.24
C VAL A 118 -8.35 -7.85 19.63
N ALA A 119 -7.62 -8.35 20.65
CA ALA A 119 -8.06 -8.31 22.04
C ALA A 119 -8.21 -6.87 22.57
N ASP A 120 -7.30 -5.96 22.19
CA ASP A 120 -7.35 -4.56 22.61
C ASP A 120 -8.50 -3.83 21.93
N ALA A 121 -8.68 -4.07 20.62
CA ALA A 121 -9.84 -3.55 19.89
C ALA A 121 -11.16 -4.04 20.51
N ALA A 122 -11.24 -5.32 20.91
CA ALA A 122 -12.41 -5.87 21.59
C ALA A 122 -12.66 -5.19 22.95
N ARG A 123 -11.61 -4.97 23.76
CA ARG A 123 -11.70 -4.23 25.03
C ARG A 123 -12.20 -2.80 24.83
N ILE A 124 -11.69 -2.09 23.83
CA ILE A 124 -12.14 -0.73 23.49
C ILE A 124 -13.62 -0.72 23.10
N VAL A 125 -14.04 -1.64 22.23
CA VAL A 125 -15.44 -1.73 21.79
C VAL A 125 -16.36 -2.08 22.97
N ALA A 126 -15.93 -3.00 23.85
CA ALA A 126 -16.67 -3.40 25.03
C ALA A 126 -16.78 -2.26 26.05
N ALA A 127 -15.71 -1.52 26.31
CA ALA A 127 -15.70 -0.41 27.26
C ALA A 127 -16.48 0.83 26.78
N ARG A 128 -16.53 1.04 25.46
CA ARG A 128 -17.34 2.09 24.86
C ARG A 128 -18.83 1.83 25.10
N MET A 129 -19.29 0.58 24.90
CA MET A 129 -20.72 0.24 24.85
C MET A 129 -21.50 1.29 24.01
N ASP A 130 -22.45 1.99 24.64
CA ASP A 130 -23.25 3.07 24.05
C ASP A 130 -22.79 4.47 24.48
N ASN A 131 -21.75 4.59 25.32
CA ASN A 131 -21.23 5.87 25.78
C ASN A 131 -19.88 6.19 25.12
N ALA A 132 -19.84 7.27 24.33
CA ALA A 132 -18.61 7.71 23.67
C ALA A 132 -17.52 8.04 24.70
N PHE A 133 -16.26 7.83 24.32
CA PHE A 133 -15.13 8.32 25.10
C PHE A 133 -15.05 9.84 24.97
N ALA A 134 -14.87 10.52 26.10
CA ALA A 134 -14.75 11.99 26.14
C ALA A 134 -13.31 12.47 25.95
N SER A 135 -12.33 11.64 26.30
CA SER A 135 -10.90 11.96 26.21
C SER A 135 -10.06 10.69 26.03
N VAL A 136 -8.76 10.88 25.78
CA VAL A 136 -7.79 9.78 25.75
C VAL A 136 -7.69 9.08 27.12
N ASP A 137 -7.69 9.85 28.21
CA ASP A 137 -7.65 9.32 29.59
C ASP A 137 -8.92 8.52 29.93
N ASP A 138 -10.09 9.03 29.55
CA ASP A 138 -11.37 8.31 29.71
C ASP A 138 -11.35 6.96 28.98
N MET A 139 -10.86 6.95 27.73
CA MET A 139 -10.70 5.72 26.96
C MET A 139 -9.73 4.75 27.62
N TRP A 140 -8.57 5.23 28.07
CA TRP A 140 -7.56 4.41 28.72
C TRP A 140 -8.10 3.72 29.98
N ARG A 141 -8.73 4.49 30.89
CA ARG A 141 -9.30 3.96 32.14
C ARG A 141 -10.42 2.97 31.90
N ARG A 142 -11.37 3.30 31.03
CA ARG A 142 -12.56 2.46 30.78
C ARG A 142 -12.21 1.18 30.05
N SER A 143 -11.26 1.23 29.11
CA SER A 143 -10.90 0.06 28.30
C SER A 143 -9.80 -0.81 28.91
N GLY A 144 -8.98 -0.25 29.81
CA GLY A 144 -7.86 -0.96 30.43
C GLY A 144 -6.84 -1.49 29.41
N VAL A 145 -6.79 -0.88 28.21
CA VAL A 145 -5.81 -1.27 27.18
C VAL A 145 -4.44 -0.66 27.49
N PRO A 146 -3.35 -1.34 27.13
CA PRO A 146 -2.01 -0.78 27.30
C PRO A 146 -1.85 0.53 26.51
N SER A 147 -0.98 1.41 27.01
CA SER A 147 -0.63 2.67 26.35
C SER A 147 -0.14 2.45 24.91
N GLU A 148 0.55 1.33 24.65
CA GLU A 148 0.98 0.93 23.30
C GLU A 148 -0.19 0.83 22.31
N ALA A 149 -1.33 0.26 22.71
CA ALA A 149 -2.50 0.16 21.84
C ALA A 149 -3.07 1.54 21.50
N LEU A 150 -3.08 2.47 22.47
CA LEU A 150 -3.46 3.86 22.24
C LEU A 150 -2.50 4.56 21.28
N VAL A 151 -1.20 4.30 21.41
CA VAL A 151 -0.18 4.83 20.49
C VAL A 151 -0.44 4.35 19.06
N GLN A 152 -0.77 3.08 18.84
CA GLN A 152 -1.10 2.59 17.49
C GLN A 152 -2.34 3.29 16.91
N LEU A 153 -3.36 3.52 17.75
CA LEU A 153 -4.57 4.25 17.35
C LEU A 153 -4.29 5.73 17.04
N ALA A 154 -3.42 6.38 17.80
CA ALA A 154 -3.01 7.76 17.56
C ALA A 154 -2.22 7.88 16.26
N LYS A 155 -1.28 6.97 16.02
CA LYS A 155 -0.55 6.87 14.75
C LYS A 155 -1.46 6.63 13.55
N ALA A 156 -2.54 5.86 13.72
CA ALA A 156 -3.59 5.67 12.72
C ALA A 156 -4.65 6.79 12.68
N ASP A 157 -4.43 7.91 13.36
CA ASP A 157 -5.30 9.10 13.35
C ASP A 157 -6.74 8.83 13.86
N ALA A 158 -6.92 7.82 14.70
CA ALA A 158 -8.23 7.34 15.12
C ALA A 158 -8.96 8.27 16.12
N PHE A 159 -8.25 9.24 16.71
CA PHE A 159 -8.80 10.19 17.68
C PHE A 159 -9.38 11.44 17.01
N LEU A 160 -8.87 11.82 15.83
CA LEU A 160 -9.28 13.02 15.11
C LEU A 160 -10.79 13.10 14.83
N PRO A 161 -11.48 12.04 14.35
CA PRO A 161 -12.88 12.17 13.93
C PRO A 161 -13.88 12.40 15.06
N SER A 162 -13.51 12.09 16.30
CA SER A 162 -14.43 12.18 17.45
C SER A 162 -13.95 13.10 18.56
N LEU A 163 -12.65 13.18 18.80
CA LEU A 163 -12.07 14.05 19.82
C LEU A 163 -11.40 15.30 19.23
N THR A 164 -11.37 15.44 17.90
CA THR A 164 -10.68 16.54 17.22
C THR A 164 -9.20 16.68 17.60
N LEU A 165 -8.58 15.57 18.04
CA LEU A 165 -7.16 15.51 18.36
C LEU A 165 -6.38 15.04 17.14
N GLU A 166 -5.51 15.90 16.64
CA GLU A 166 -4.55 15.50 15.61
C GLU A 166 -3.54 14.49 16.17
N ARG A 167 -2.85 13.80 15.27
CA ARG A 167 -1.89 12.73 15.60
C ARG A 167 -0.88 13.15 16.68
N ARG A 168 -0.31 14.35 16.60
CA ARG A 168 0.68 14.85 17.58
C ARG A 168 0.04 15.12 18.94
N ASP A 169 -1.14 15.71 18.96
CA ASP A 169 -1.88 16.02 20.20
C ASP A 169 -2.31 14.73 20.91
N ALA A 170 -2.80 13.75 20.15
CA ALA A 170 -3.16 12.45 20.69
C ALA A 170 -1.93 11.72 21.27
N LEU A 171 -0.80 11.71 20.56
CA LEU A 171 0.46 11.13 21.07
C LEU A 171 0.97 11.84 22.32
N TRP A 172 0.84 13.16 22.37
CA TRP A 172 1.19 13.96 23.56
C TRP A 172 0.30 13.60 24.75
N ALA A 173 -1.01 13.55 24.56
CA ALA A 173 -1.96 13.15 25.60
C ALA A 173 -1.68 11.73 26.13
N ILE A 174 -1.31 10.79 25.25
CA ILE A 174 -0.96 9.42 25.66
C ILE A 174 0.33 9.38 26.48
N LYS A 175 1.31 10.24 26.20
CA LYS A 175 2.57 10.28 26.96
C LYS A 175 2.40 10.69 28.42
N ALA A 176 1.33 11.41 28.73
CA ALA A 176 1.01 11.79 30.11
C ALA A 176 0.42 10.63 30.93
N LEU A 177 -0.02 9.54 30.27
CA LEU A 177 -0.60 8.39 30.94
C LEU A 177 0.45 7.57 31.68
N ARG A 178 0.02 6.93 32.78
CA ARG A 178 0.84 5.98 33.55
C ARG A 178 0.60 4.55 33.04
N ASP A 179 1.40 3.61 33.55
CA ASP A 179 1.17 2.18 33.28
C ASP A 179 -0.12 1.69 33.97
N GLU A 180 -0.39 2.17 35.18
CA GLU A 180 -1.60 1.84 35.96
C GLU A 180 -2.25 3.11 36.56
N PRO A 181 -3.59 3.18 36.63
CA PRO A 181 -4.30 4.27 37.31
C PRO A 181 -3.94 4.37 38.79
N LEU A 182 -3.81 5.58 39.32
CA LEU A 182 -3.56 5.77 40.75
C LEU A 182 -4.76 5.28 41.59
N PRO A 183 -4.57 4.44 42.63
CA PRO A 183 -5.67 3.81 43.37
C PRO A 183 -6.70 4.80 43.95
N LEU A 184 -6.26 5.97 44.40
CA LEU A 184 -7.15 7.01 44.94
C LEU A 184 -8.08 7.58 43.86
N PHE A 185 -7.56 7.80 42.65
CA PHE A 185 -8.33 8.33 41.53
C PHE A 185 -9.24 7.27 40.93
N ALA A 186 -8.80 6.00 40.89
CA ALA A 186 -9.64 4.89 40.51
C ALA A 186 -10.87 4.76 41.45
N ALA A 187 -10.65 4.78 42.76
CA ALA A 187 -11.74 4.73 43.74
C ALA A 187 -12.69 5.94 43.65
N ALA A 188 -12.15 7.13 43.37
CA ALA A 188 -12.98 8.32 43.17
C ALA A 188 -13.80 8.25 41.87
N ALA A 189 -13.21 7.74 40.78
CA ALA A 189 -13.89 7.56 39.50
C ALA A 189 -15.03 6.54 39.58
N GLU A 190 -14.83 5.43 40.31
CA GLU A 190 -15.89 4.46 40.60
C GLU A 190 -17.04 5.08 41.39
N ARG A 191 -16.73 5.86 42.43
CA ARG A 191 -17.72 6.55 43.26
C ARG A 191 -18.56 7.53 42.46
N GLU A 192 -17.93 8.28 41.56
CA GLU A 192 -18.58 9.34 40.77
C GLU A 192 -19.16 8.83 39.44
N MET A 193 -18.95 7.55 39.12
CA MET A 193 -19.32 6.93 37.84
C MET A 193 -18.81 7.73 36.63
N ALA A 194 -17.66 8.38 36.77
CA ALA A 194 -17.07 9.28 35.79
C ALA A 194 -15.53 9.22 35.85
N ALA A 195 -14.86 9.42 34.72
CA ALA A 195 -13.41 9.51 34.69
C ALA A 195 -12.95 10.81 35.40
N ILE A 196 -12.03 10.68 36.34
CA ILE A 196 -11.42 11.81 37.06
C ILE A 196 -9.97 11.93 36.62
N ALA A 197 -9.62 13.10 36.07
CA ALA A 197 -8.27 13.37 35.62
C ALA A 197 -7.29 13.38 36.81
N GLU A 198 -6.22 12.61 36.71
CA GLU A 198 -5.15 12.57 37.70
C GLU A 198 -4.30 13.84 37.72
N GLN A 199 -4.19 14.48 36.56
CA GLN A 199 -3.39 15.68 36.34
C GLN A 199 -4.14 16.62 35.41
N GLN A 200 -4.08 17.91 35.74
CA GLN A 200 -4.62 18.96 34.90
C GLN A 200 -3.43 19.75 34.33
N GLU A 201 -2.93 19.30 33.19
CA GLU A 201 -1.86 19.99 32.47
C GLU A 201 -2.41 21.22 31.75
N PRO A 202 -1.62 22.29 31.61
CA PRO A 202 -2.00 23.42 30.76
C PRO A 202 -2.13 22.98 29.30
N GLU A 203 -3.01 23.64 28.55
CA GLU A 203 -3.11 23.39 27.11
C GLU A 203 -1.80 23.77 26.41
N VAL A 204 -1.26 22.82 25.65
CA VAL A 204 -0.03 23.02 24.85
C VAL A 204 -0.40 23.05 23.38
N ALA A 205 -0.06 24.14 22.70
CA ALA A 205 -0.20 24.23 21.25
C ALA A 205 1.03 23.60 20.58
N LEU A 206 0.84 22.40 20.00
CA LEU A 206 1.89 21.73 19.22
C LEU A 206 1.89 22.23 17.77
N ARG A 207 3.08 22.30 17.16
CA ARG A 207 3.18 22.45 15.70
C ARG A 207 2.60 21.20 15.07
N GLN A 208 1.58 21.36 14.22
CA GLN A 208 0.95 20.22 13.57
C GLN A 208 1.81 19.64 12.45
N MET A 209 1.50 18.39 12.07
CA MET A 209 2.17 17.72 10.97
C MET A 209 1.72 18.33 9.65
N THR A 210 2.63 18.34 8.69
CA THR A 210 2.30 18.79 7.34
C THR A 210 1.46 17.74 6.62
N ASP A 211 0.76 18.11 5.55
CA ASP A 211 -0.12 17.17 4.85
C ASP A 211 0.66 15.99 4.25
N GLY A 212 1.86 16.25 3.69
CA GLY A 212 2.74 15.21 3.18
C GLY A 212 3.17 14.21 4.26
N HIS A 213 3.56 14.71 5.44
CA HIS A 213 3.86 13.87 6.60
C HIS A 213 2.66 13.03 7.05
N ASN A 214 1.47 13.64 7.15
CA ASN A 214 0.26 12.94 7.54
C ASN A 214 -0.06 11.79 6.59
N VAL A 215 0.13 12.00 5.28
CA VAL A 215 -0.07 10.95 4.27
C VAL A 215 0.92 9.79 4.43
N ILE A 216 2.21 10.08 4.68
CA ILE A 216 3.21 9.03 4.93
C ILE A 216 2.85 8.19 6.16
N GLU A 217 2.45 8.85 7.25
CA GLU A 217 2.02 8.18 8.47
C GLU A 217 0.77 7.31 8.24
N ASP A 218 -0.21 7.81 7.47
CA ASP A 218 -1.42 7.06 7.13
C ASP A 218 -1.08 5.74 6.40
N TYR A 219 -0.20 5.77 5.40
CA TYR A 219 0.25 4.55 4.70
C TYR A 219 1.03 3.62 5.63
N SER A 220 1.87 4.18 6.51
CA SER A 220 2.70 3.39 7.43
C SER A 220 1.87 2.65 8.48
N HIS A 221 0.75 3.23 8.91
CA HIS A 221 -0.07 2.74 10.01
C HIS A 221 -1.42 2.14 9.62
N THR A 222 -1.97 2.50 8.46
CA THR A 222 -3.27 1.96 7.98
C THR A 222 -3.21 1.36 6.58
N GLY A 223 -2.08 1.52 5.86
CA GLY A 223 -1.90 1.01 4.51
C GLY A 223 -2.66 1.78 3.43
N LEU A 224 -3.31 2.89 3.77
CA LEU A 224 -4.03 3.78 2.85
C LEU A 224 -4.11 5.19 3.43
N THR A 225 -4.38 6.20 2.61
CA THR A 225 -4.78 7.53 3.10
C THR A 225 -6.15 7.90 2.55
N LEU A 226 -6.92 8.62 3.36
CA LEU A 226 -8.16 9.27 2.92
C LEU A 226 -7.93 10.73 2.50
N ARG A 227 -6.71 11.25 2.64
CA ARG A 227 -6.29 12.58 2.19
C ARG A 227 -5.97 12.56 0.69
N GLN A 228 -5.09 13.45 0.23
CA GLN A 228 -4.61 13.47 -1.15
C GLN A 228 -3.64 12.33 -1.43
N HIS A 229 -3.56 11.91 -2.69
CA HIS A 229 -2.60 10.91 -3.14
C HIS A 229 -1.15 11.42 -3.00
N PRO A 230 -0.16 10.58 -2.62
CA PRO A 230 1.22 11.04 -2.37
C PRO A 230 1.87 11.79 -3.55
N ILE A 231 1.54 11.40 -4.78
CA ILE A 231 2.10 12.05 -5.99
C ILE A 231 1.54 13.44 -6.22
N ALA A 232 0.36 13.78 -5.68
CA ALA A 232 -0.21 15.11 -5.83
C ALA A 232 0.75 16.21 -5.31
N PHE A 233 1.46 15.92 -4.22
CA PHE A 233 2.46 16.83 -3.64
C PHE A 233 3.74 16.95 -4.48
N LEU A 234 4.05 15.94 -5.30
CA LEU A 234 5.20 15.93 -6.22
C LEU A 234 4.83 16.48 -7.61
N ARG A 235 3.54 16.71 -7.88
CA ARG A 235 3.05 17.05 -9.23
C ARG A 235 3.76 18.25 -9.84
N LYS A 236 3.96 19.32 -9.08
CA LYS A 236 4.65 20.53 -9.58
C LYS A 236 6.05 20.21 -10.11
N ASP A 237 6.83 19.45 -9.35
CA ASP A 237 8.20 19.10 -9.72
C ASP A 237 8.26 18.09 -10.86
N LEU A 238 7.29 17.18 -10.93
CA LEU A 238 7.15 16.24 -12.03
C LEU A 238 6.80 16.98 -13.33
N SER A 239 5.90 17.97 -13.27
CA SER A 239 5.55 18.81 -14.42
C SER A 239 6.74 19.62 -14.93
N VAL A 240 7.58 20.18 -14.04
CA VAL A 240 8.84 20.85 -14.45
C VAL A 240 9.79 19.89 -15.17
N ARG A 241 9.77 18.61 -14.80
CA ARG A 241 10.53 17.53 -15.48
C ARG A 241 9.86 17.00 -16.75
N ASN A 242 8.77 17.62 -17.22
CA ASN A 242 7.93 17.15 -18.34
C ASN A 242 7.37 15.73 -18.14
N ILE A 243 7.13 15.35 -16.88
CA ILE A 243 6.49 14.09 -16.53
C ILE A 243 4.97 14.32 -16.44
N ILE A 244 4.24 13.69 -17.37
CA ILE A 244 2.79 13.82 -17.52
C ILE A 244 2.04 12.90 -16.55
N THR A 245 0.76 13.18 -16.31
CA THR A 245 -0.08 12.34 -15.45
C THR A 245 -0.36 10.97 -16.07
N CYS A 246 -0.72 9.99 -15.25
CA CYS A 246 -1.15 8.67 -15.72
C CYS A 246 -2.38 8.79 -16.62
N ALA A 247 -3.35 9.65 -16.26
CA ALA A 247 -4.51 9.91 -17.11
C ALA A 247 -4.13 10.52 -18.48
N GLU A 248 -3.17 11.47 -18.53
CA GLU A 248 -2.69 12.04 -19.79
C GLU A 248 -1.96 11.01 -20.66
N ALA A 249 -1.19 10.12 -20.03
CA ALA A 249 -0.55 9.00 -20.70
C ALA A 249 -1.59 8.03 -21.28
N MET A 250 -2.58 7.61 -20.48
CA MET A 250 -3.62 6.67 -20.91
C MET A 250 -4.60 7.27 -21.92
N ASN A 251 -4.74 8.59 -21.98
CA ASN A 251 -5.55 9.28 -23.00
C ASN A 251 -4.75 9.69 -24.26
N SER A 252 -3.45 9.39 -24.30
CA SER A 252 -2.62 9.71 -25.47
C SER A 252 -2.92 8.81 -26.68
N ARG A 253 -2.57 9.32 -27.86
CA ARG A 253 -2.71 8.61 -29.14
C ARG A 253 -1.73 7.43 -29.21
N ASP A 254 -2.13 6.42 -29.98
CA ASP A 254 -1.27 5.26 -30.25
C ASP A 254 0.08 5.69 -30.83
N GLY A 255 1.14 4.99 -30.41
CA GLY A 255 2.50 5.22 -30.84
C GLY A 255 3.18 6.47 -30.29
N ARG A 256 2.50 7.30 -29.48
CA ARG A 256 3.09 8.49 -28.86
C ARG A 256 4.12 8.12 -27.81
N TRP A 257 5.25 8.84 -27.81
CA TRP A 257 6.23 8.78 -26.72
C TRP A 257 5.78 9.65 -25.56
N VAL A 258 5.80 9.08 -24.36
CA VAL A 258 5.38 9.75 -23.13
C VAL A 258 6.38 9.48 -22.02
N TYR A 259 6.44 10.42 -21.07
CA TYR A 259 7.20 10.26 -19.85
C TYR A 259 6.24 10.45 -18.67
N THR A 260 5.98 9.41 -17.90
CA THR A 260 5.01 9.42 -16.78
C THR A 260 5.63 8.80 -15.53
N ALA A 261 5.08 9.09 -14.36
CA ALA A 261 5.54 8.53 -13.10
C ALA A 261 4.37 8.18 -12.18
N GLY A 262 4.56 7.15 -11.37
CA GLY A 262 3.54 6.65 -10.47
C GLY A 262 4.10 5.82 -9.33
N LEU A 263 3.28 5.61 -8.29
CA LEU A 263 3.53 4.64 -7.23
C LEU A 263 3.36 3.25 -7.81
N VAL A 264 4.28 2.35 -7.53
CA VAL A 264 4.19 0.98 -8.04
C VAL A 264 3.23 0.16 -7.20
N LEU A 265 2.13 -0.26 -7.78
CA LEU A 265 1.10 -1.01 -7.08
C LEU A 265 1.33 -2.52 -7.15
N VAL A 266 1.46 -3.03 -8.38
CA VAL A 266 1.47 -4.47 -8.66
C VAL A 266 2.52 -4.76 -9.73
N ARG A 267 3.18 -5.91 -9.57
CA ARG A 267 4.12 -6.47 -10.55
C ARG A 267 3.73 -7.91 -10.81
N GLN A 268 3.52 -8.26 -12.06
CA GLN A 268 3.13 -9.61 -12.46
C GLN A 268 3.98 -10.08 -13.62
N MET A 269 4.46 -11.33 -13.54
CA MET A 269 5.14 -12.00 -14.64
C MET A 269 4.45 -13.36 -14.88
N PRO A 270 3.34 -13.38 -15.65
CA PRO A 270 2.62 -14.61 -15.92
C PRO A 270 3.49 -15.61 -16.68
N GLY A 271 3.44 -16.89 -16.31
CA GLY A 271 4.24 -17.94 -16.96
C GLY A 271 3.94 -18.10 -18.47
N SER A 272 2.73 -17.74 -18.90
CA SER A 272 2.30 -17.76 -20.30
C SER A 272 2.90 -16.63 -21.16
N ALA A 273 3.41 -15.56 -20.54
CA ALA A 273 3.82 -14.34 -21.23
C ALA A 273 5.30 -14.33 -21.65
N LYS A 274 5.96 -15.50 -21.74
CA LYS A 274 7.37 -15.64 -22.17
C LYS A 274 8.33 -14.68 -21.45
N GLY A 275 8.11 -14.43 -20.16
CA GLY A 275 8.95 -13.55 -19.33
C GLY A 275 8.64 -12.05 -19.42
N VAL A 276 7.59 -11.63 -20.14
CA VAL A 276 7.10 -10.24 -20.10
C VAL A 276 6.53 -9.93 -18.72
N MET A 277 6.93 -8.78 -18.16
CA MET A 277 6.42 -8.29 -16.89
C MET A 277 5.41 -7.16 -17.11
N PHE A 278 4.28 -7.25 -16.41
CA PHE A 278 3.28 -6.19 -16.32
C PHE A 278 3.43 -5.48 -14.98
N ILE A 279 3.44 -4.15 -15.02
CA ILE A 279 3.51 -3.33 -13.82
C ILE A 279 2.37 -2.31 -13.88
N THR A 280 1.60 -2.20 -12.81
CA THR A 280 0.60 -1.12 -12.68
C THR A 280 1.18 -0.05 -11.76
N ILE A 281 1.23 1.17 -12.27
CA ILE A 281 1.56 2.35 -11.48
C ILE A 281 0.32 3.23 -11.30
N GLU A 282 0.32 4.07 -10.28
CA GLU A 282 -0.79 4.97 -9.99
C GLU A 282 -0.29 6.35 -9.58
N ASP A 283 -0.99 7.39 -10.05
CA ASP A 283 -0.86 8.75 -9.54
C ASP A 283 -2.23 9.28 -9.10
N GLU A 284 -2.30 10.55 -8.72
CA GLU A 284 -3.53 11.19 -8.24
C GLU A 284 -4.66 11.25 -9.29
N THR A 285 -4.35 10.97 -10.56
CA THR A 285 -5.31 10.96 -11.67
C THR A 285 -5.77 9.55 -12.04
N GLY A 286 -5.12 8.52 -11.53
CA GLY A 286 -5.51 7.13 -11.69
C GLY A 286 -4.36 6.19 -12.09
N PRO A 287 -4.69 4.93 -12.44
CA PRO A 287 -3.70 3.93 -12.77
C PRO A 287 -3.23 3.99 -14.23
N ALA A 288 -2.00 3.56 -14.47
CA ALA A 288 -1.45 3.29 -15.79
C ALA A 288 -0.79 1.89 -15.83
N ASN A 289 -1.07 1.14 -16.90
CA ASN A 289 -0.54 -0.21 -17.09
C ASN A 289 0.70 -0.18 -17.97
N LEU A 290 1.77 -0.77 -17.47
CA LEU A 290 3.09 -0.81 -18.10
C LEU A 290 3.41 -2.21 -18.59
N VAL A 291 4.09 -2.29 -19.73
CA VAL A 291 4.66 -3.53 -20.27
C VAL A 291 6.18 -3.40 -20.28
N VAL A 292 6.86 -4.32 -19.58
CA VAL A 292 8.31 -4.39 -19.49
C VAL A 292 8.79 -5.67 -20.15
N TRP A 293 9.52 -5.52 -21.25
CA TRP A 293 10.11 -6.65 -21.97
C TRP A 293 11.27 -7.29 -21.18
N PRO A 294 11.54 -8.60 -21.36
CA PRO A 294 12.60 -9.31 -20.65
C PRO A 294 13.98 -8.63 -20.75
N THR A 295 14.29 -8.08 -21.92
CA THR A 295 15.57 -7.39 -22.18
C THR A 295 15.73 -6.12 -21.35
N LEU A 296 14.65 -5.36 -21.13
CA LEU A 296 14.67 -4.18 -20.27
C LEU A 296 14.65 -4.59 -18.79
N PHE A 297 13.87 -5.62 -18.45
CA PHE A 297 13.81 -6.18 -17.11
C PHE A 297 15.20 -6.59 -16.62
N GLU A 298 15.95 -7.38 -17.38
CA GLU A 298 17.29 -7.82 -16.97
C GLU A 298 18.27 -6.65 -16.84
N LYS A 299 18.20 -5.65 -17.73
CA LYS A 299 19.05 -4.44 -17.65
C LYS A 299 18.73 -3.55 -16.46
N ARG A 300 17.46 -3.47 -16.05
CA ARG A 300 16.97 -2.55 -15.00
C ARG A 300 16.35 -3.28 -13.82
N ARG A 301 16.79 -4.51 -13.55
CA ARG A 301 16.21 -5.41 -12.54
C ARG A 301 16.07 -4.77 -11.16
N ARG A 302 17.10 -4.02 -10.72
CA ARG A 302 17.08 -3.31 -9.43
C ARG A 302 15.97 -2.25 -9.35
N VAL A 303 15.78 -1.46 -10.41
CA VAL A 303 14.72 -0.43 -10.47
C VAL A 303 13.36 -1.11 -10.52
N VAL A 304 13.22 -2.11 -11.40
CA VAL A 304 11.95 -2.82 -11.56
C VAL A 304 11.47 -3.43 -10.24
N LEU A 305 12.35 -4.14 -9.52
CA LEU A 305 11.98 -4.87 -8.31
C LEU A 305 12.03 -4.02 -7.03
N GLY A 306 12.90 -3.00 -6.97
CA GLY A 306 13.17 -2.25 -5.74
C GLY A 306 12.43 -0.92 -5.59
N SER A 307 11.91 -0.35 -6.68
CA SER A 307 11.33 1.00 -6.63
C SER A 307 9.91 1.02 -6.06
N SER A 308 9.64 1.85 -5.06
CA SER A 308 8.27 2.13 -4.61
C SER A 308 7.56 3.15 -5.49
N MET A 309 8.34 4.05 -6.12
CA MET A 309 7.88 5.02 -7.12
C MET A 309 8.81 4.98 -8.33
N MET A 310 8.25 5.05 -9.54
CA MET A 310 9.01 4.90 -10.77
C MET A 310 8.56 5.90 -11.83
N ALA A 311 9.52 6.44 -12.58
CA ALA A 311 9.27 7.14 -13.84
C ALA A 311 9.58 6.25 -15.05
N ILE A 312 8.73 6.33 -16.07
CA ILE A 312 8.73 5.48 -17.25
C ILE A 312 8.73 6.36 -18.47
N ASN A 313 9.81 6.27 -19.24
CA ASN A 313 9.83 6.76 -20.61
C ASN A 313 9.48 5.57 -21.53
N GLY A 314 8.40 5.72 -22.28
CA GLY A 314 7.89 4.63 -23.09
C GLY A 314 6.98 5.11 -24.21
N ARG A 315 6.52 4.13 -24.98
CA ARG A 315 5.62 4.36 -26.11
C ARG A 315 4.24 3.82 -25.77
N ILE A 316 3.21 4.62 -26.02
CA ILE A 316 1.82 4.19 -25.88
C ILE A 316 1.49 3.18 -26.98
N GLN A 317 0.89 2.07 -26.58
CA GLN A 317 0.27 1.08 -27.45
C GLN A 317 -1.21 1.00 -27.09
N ARG A 318 -2.08 1.29 -28.06
CA ARG A 318 -3.53 1.27 -27.89
C ARG A 318 -4.16 0.24 -28.82
N GLU A 319 -4.88 -0.70 -28.23
CA GLU A 319 -5.69 -1.70 -28.93
C GLU A 319 -7.15 -1.56 -28.48
N GLY A 320 -7.92 -0.79 -29.24
CA GLY A 320 -9.29 -0.43 -28.85
C GLY A 320 -9.31 0.42 -27.58
N GLU A 321 -9.99 -0.08 -26.56
CA GLU A 321 -10.09 0.56 -25.23
C GLU A 321 -8.88 0.28 -24.33
N VAL A 322 -8.11 -0.77 -24.64
CA VAL A 322 -6.97 -1.18 -23.81
C VAL A 322 -5.74 -0.36 -24.19
N VAL A 323 -5.14 0.28 -23.19
CA VAL A 323 -3.96 1.12 -23.34
C VAL A 323 -2.84 0.59 -22.47
N HIS A 324 -1.68 0.38 -23.09
CA HIS A 324 -0.45 -0.03 -22.43
C HIS A 324 0.66 0.96 -22.72
N LEU A 325 1.47 1.26 -21.71
CA LEU A 325 2.72 1.98 -21.88
C LEU A 325 3.86 0.97 -21.97
N VAL A 326 4.40 0.80 -23.18
CA VAL A 326 5.55 -0.07 -23.42
C VAL A 326 6.80 0.64 -22.95
N ALA A 327 7.36 0.18 -21.83
CA ALA A 327 8.51 0.81 -21.19
C ALA A 327 9.77 0.64 -22.05
N GLN A 328 10.53 1.73 -22.17
CA GLN A 328 11.82 1.76 -22.87
C GLN A 328 12.95 2.14 -21.91
N GLN A 329 12.68 3.05 -20.97
CA GLN A 329 13.56 3.39 -19.87
C GLN A 329 12.77 3.52 -18.58
N LEU A 330 13.39 3.08 -17.48
CA LEU A 330 12.82 3.09 -16.13
C LEU A 330 13.78 3.80 -15.20
N PHE A 331 13.25 4.69 -14.36
CA PHE A 331 14.00 5.48 -13.39
C PHE A 331 13.37 5.34 -12.02
N ASP A 332 14.22 5.14 -11.01
CA ASP A 332 13.79 5.05 -9.61
C ASP A 332 13.55 6.46 -9.06
N LEU A 333 12.32 6.74 -8.62
CA LEU A 333 11.94 7.99 -7.95
C LEU A 333 11.57 7.76 -6.48
N SER A 334 11.97 6.62 -5.89
CA SER A 334 11.64 6.32 -4.49
C SER A 334 12.23 7.34 -3.51
N ALA A 335 13.33 8.01 -3.87
CA ALA A 335 13.90 9.09 -3.06
C ALA A 335 12.99 10.32 -3.00
N ASP A 336 12.37 10.71 -4.13
CA ASP A 336 11.41 11.83 -4.16
C ASP A 336 10.21 11.59 -3.23
N LEU A 337 9.80 10.32 -3.05
CA LEU A 337 8.73 9.92 -2.15
C LEU A 337 9.14 10.03 -0.67
N THR A 338 10.39 9.70 -0.33
CA THR A 338 10.90 9.83 1.04
C THR A 338 10.99 11.30 1.47
N ASP A 339 11.36 12.18 0.54
CA ASP A 339 11.46 13.62 0.77
C ASP A 339 10.10 14.31 0.95
N LEU A 340 8.98 13.59 0.73
CA LEU A 340 7.63 14.14 0.85
C LEU A 340 7.31 14.63 2.27
N ALA A 341 7.89 14.00 3.29
CA ALA A 341 7.81 14.45 4.68
C ALA A 341 8.33 15.90 4.78
N ASP A 342 9.57 16.14 4.38
CA ASP A 342 10.29 17.38 4.68
C ASP A 342 9.87 18.62 3.86
N ARG A 343 8.95 18.48 2.88
CA ARG A 343 8.69 19.53 1.87
C ARG A 343 7.95 20.77 2.37
N ASP A 344 7.14 20.61 3.41
CA ASP A 344 6.37 21.70 4.02
C ASP A 344 7.08 22.30 5.25
N GLU A 345 8.34 21.93 5.49
CA GLU A 345 9.18 22.64 6.46
C GLU A 345 9.68 23.95 5.83
N GLU A 346 9.02 25.06 6.17
CA GLU A 346 9.63 26.39 6.02
C GLU A 346 10.98 26.39 6.75
N PHE A 347 12.04 26.57 5.96
CA PHE A 347 13.42 26.86 6.37
C PHE A 347 14.22 25.71 6.99
N LYS A 348 14.90 24.93 6.13
CA LYS A 348 16.18 24.31 6.53
C LYS A 348 17.24 25.41 6.56
N LEU A 349 17.74 25.77 7.75
CA LEU A 349 18.96 26.57 7.89
C LEU A 349 20.01 25.99 6.94
N PRO A 350 20.63 26.77 6.04
CA PRO A 350 21.71 26.25 5.22
C PRO A 350 22.79 25.74 6.16
N ALA A 351 22.99 24.42 6.20
CA ALA A 351 23.99 23.80 7.04
C ALA A 351 25.34 24.49 6.77
N GLY A 352 25.85 25.18 7.80
CA GLY A 352 27.15 25.82 7.74
C GLY A 352 28.23 24.77 7.48
N ARG A 353 29.42 25.20 7.01
CA ARG A 353 30.53 24.29 6.71
C ARG A 353 31.04 23.43 7.89
N GLY A 354 30.46 23.58 9.08
CA GLY A 354 30.80 22.84 10.30
C GLY A 354 29.71 21.88 10.81
N ASP A 355 28.65 21.58 10.04
CA ASP A 355 27.65 20.57 10.44
C ASP A 355 28.08 19.17 9.98
N GLU A 356 28.84 18.48 10.85
CA GLU A 356 29.35 17.11 10.61
C GLU A 356 28.29 16.02 10.75
N PHE A 357 27.07 16.35 11.19
CA PHE A 357 25.98 15.37 11.28
C PHE A 357 25.25 15.21 9.94
N ALA A 358 25.18 16.28 9.14
CA ALA A 358 24.54 16.28 7.82
C ALA A 358 25.51 15.94 6.66
N ARG A 359 26.81 16.21 6.82
CA ARG A 359 27.86 15.71 5.91
C ARG A 359 28.62 14.65 6.67
N ALA A 360 28.53 13.38 6.26
CA ALA A 360 29.33 12.31 6.82
C ALA A 360 30.78 12.79 6.99
N GLY A 361 31.17 13.08 8.23
CA GLY A 361 32.50 13.56 8.55
C GLY A 361 33.50 12.54 8.04
N GLY A 362 34.41 12.96 7.16
CA GLY A 362 35.60 12.15 6.89
C GLY A 362 36.34 11.92 8.21
N PRO A 363 37.03 10.77 8.38
CA PRO A 363 37.78 10.50 9.61
C PRO A 363 38.75 11.64 9.90
N ASP A 364 38.90 12.02 11.18
CA ASP A 364 39.84 13.05 11.62
C ASP A 364 41.22 12.74 11.00
N PRO A 365 41.90 13.69 10.34
CA PRO A 365 43.24 13.49 9.78
C PRO A 365 44.27 12.94 10.80
N ARG A 366 43.98 13.05 12.09
CA ARG A 366 44.77 12.53 13.22
C ARG A 366 44.43 11.09 13.62
N ASP A 367 43.28 10.56 13.20
CA ASP A 367 42.83 9.17 13.42
C ASP A 367 43.22 8.23 12.26
N LYS A 368 44.35 8.48 11.60
CA LYS A 368 44.89 7.52 10.62
C LYS A 368 45.27 6.22 11.35
N PRO A 369 44.68 5.06 11.02
CA PRO A 369 45.17 3.80 11.55
C PRO A 369 46.63 3.60 11.11
N LYS A 370 47.48 3.15 12.05
CA LYS A 370 48.87 2.77 11.72
C LYS A 370 48.85 1.76 10.57
N PRO A 371 49.76 1.86 9.58
CA PRO A 371 49.79 0.94 8.46
C PRO A 371 49.96 -0.49 8.98
N VAL A 372 48.93 -1.31 8.75
CA VAL A 372 49.01 -2.74 8.99
C VAL A 372 49.97 -3.31 7.94
N VAL A 373 51.08 -3.89 8.38
CA VAL A 373 51.98 -4.64 7.51
C VAL A 373 51.18 -5.83 6.96
N ALA A 374 50.87 -5.81 5.66
CA ALA A 374 50.22 -6.94 5.01
C ALA A 374 51.12 -8.19 5.14
N ALA A 375 50.58 -9.27 5.68
CA ALA A 375 51.21 -10.58 5.55
C ALA A 375 51.30 -10.91 4.06
N ARG A 376 52.47 -11.37 3.60
CA ARG A 376 52.67 -11.73 2.19
C ARG A 376 51.68 -12.83 1.82
N ASP A 377 50.82 -12.55 0.84
CA ASP A 377 50.01 -13.58 0.20
C ASP A 377 50.93 -14.58 -0.48
N MET A 378 50.92 -15.82 0.01
CA MET A 378 51.63 -16.96 -0.56
C MET A 378 50.76 -17.59 -1.66
N PHE A 379 50.25 -16.77 -2.57
CA PHE A 379 49.45 -17.23 -3.71
C PHE A 379 50.18 -16.83 -5.00
N VAL A 380 50.79 -17.82 -5.65
CA VAL A 380 51.51 -17.66 -6.91
C VAL A 380 50.49 -17.61 -8.06
N PRO A 381 50.44 -16.53 -8.87
CA PRO A 381 49.39 -16.35 -9.89
C PRO A 381 49.43 -17.31 -11.08
N ASP A 382 50.48 -18.13 -11.21
CA ASP A 382 50.77 -18.91 -12.42
C ASP A 382 50.44 -20.41 -12.32
N LEU A 383 49.46 -20.79 -11.49
CA LEU A 383 48.99 -22.18 -11.45
C LEU A 383 47.84 -22.40 -12.45
N HIS A 384 48.21 -22.58 -13.72
CA HIS A 384 47.35 -23.09 -14.79
C HIS A 384 46.96 -24.55 -14.52
N ILE A 385 46.00 -24.76 -13.63
CA ILE A 385 45.53 -26.11 -13.24
C ILE A 385 44.97 -26.90 -14.44
N ASP A 386 44.51 -26.20 -15.48
CA ASP A 386 44.01 -26.78 -16.74
C ASP A 386 45.11 -27.35 -17.65
N THR A 387 46.40 -27.19 -17.31
CA THR A 387 47.53 -27.72 -18.09
C THR A 387 48.14 -29.01 -17.52
N LEU A 388 47.69 -29.46 -16.34
CA LEU A 388 48.21 -30.67 -15.69
C LEU A 388 47.47 -31.94 -16.15
N LYS A 389 47.94 -32.55 -17.24
CA LYS A 389 47.56 -33.93 -17.63
C LYS A 389 48.32 -34.95 -16.80
N VAL A 390 47.75 -35.39 -15.68
CA VAL A 390 48.27 -36.55 -14.92
C VAL A 390 47.33 -37.74 -15.09
N LYS A 391 47.84 -38.85 -15.63
CA LYS A 391 47.11 -40.12 -15.77
C LYS A 391 46.85 -40.72 -14.38
N SER A 392 45.59 -41.04 -14.08
CA SER A 392 45.22 -41.80 -12.88
C SER A 392 45.77 -43.23 -12.97
N ARG A 393 46.43 -43.69 -11.89
CA ARG A 393 46.70 -45.11 -11.66
C ARG A 393 45.60 -45.64 -10.75
N ASN A 394 44.77 -46.52 -11.31
CA ASN A 394 43.84 -47.35 -10.55
C ASN A 394 44.63 -48.32 -9.67
N PHE A 395 44.20 -48.48 -8.43
CA PHE A 395 44.51 -49.66 -7.64
C PHE A 395 43.22 -50.28 -7.13
N HIS A 396 43.18 -51.60 -7.33
CA HIS A 396 42.11 -52.55 -7.05
C HIS A 396 41.69 -52.62 -5.58
#